data_AF-A0A0A8WJF4-F1
#
_entry.id   AF-A0A0A8WJF4-F1
#
_cell.length_a   1.000
_cell.length_b   1.000
_cell.length_c   1.000
_cell.angle_alpha   90.00
_cell.angle_beta   90.00
_cell.angle_gamma   90.00
#
_symmetry.space_group_name_H-M   'P 1'
#
loop_
_entity.id
_entity.type
_entity.pdbx_description
1 polymer ?
#
loop_
_entity_poly.entity_id
_entity_poly.type
_entity_poly.pdbx_seq_one_letter_code
_entity_poly.pdbx_strand_id
1 'polypeptide(L)'
;MNAAAKKALNKKVEEKQAEIRKQVFGPIDPNGVWDRKTAKGFTTIPRTLPLLGSLMDGLSGKGKPVSTTYLELWCRSNDEGFVTLSKQAEIAFASGFSGLRGVSTWKERVRKLEELQFLITRPGVSGNLHYVQLWNPYLIIKYHKTHGTPGFLEDRYNALIERMMEIGAKDLDG
;
A
#
# COMPACT_ATOMS: atom_id res chain seq x y z
N MET A 1 -8.57 -28.21 7.46
CA MET A 1 -7.20 -28.77 7.59
C MET A 1 -6.57 -28.26 8.88
N ASN A 2 -5.88 -29.12 9.63
CA ASN A 2 -5.12 -28.70 10.82
C ASN A 2 -3.86 -27.90 10.41
N ALA A 3 -3.36 -27.04 11.29
CA ALA A 3 -2.27 -26.10 11.04
C ALA A 3 -0.98 -26.78 10.54
N ALA A 4 -0.65 -27.97 11.06
CA ALA A 4 0.50 -28.76 10.63
C ALA A 4 0.40 -29.21 9.16
N ALA A 5 -0.78 -29.65 8.72
CA ALA A 5 -1.01 -30.08 7.34
C ALA A 5 -0.92 -28.88 6.37
N LYS A 6 -1.41 -27.71 6.78
CA LYS A 6 -1.30 -26.46 6.00
C LYS A 6 0.16 -25.99 5.86
N LYS A 7 0.94 -26.08 6.95
CA LYS A 7 2.38 -25.76 6.94
C LYS A 7 3.18 -26.69 6.03
N ALA A 8 2.90 -28.00 6.07
CA ALA A 8 3.55 -28.98 5.21
C ALA A 8 3.24 -28.77 3.72
N LEU A 9 1.98 -28.41 3.39
CA LEU A 9 1.59 -28.09 2.02
C LEU A 9 2.32 -26.84 1.51
N ASN A 10 2.35 -25.76 2.29
CA ASN A 10 3.07 -24.53 1.93
C ASN A 10 4.55 -24.80 1.67
N LYS A 11 5.19 -25.60 2.53
CA LYS A 11 6.59 -25.99 2.36
C LYS A 11 6.82 -26.71 1.01
N LYS A 12 5.95 -27.65 0.63
CA LYS A 12 6.05 -28.33 -0.67
C LYS A 12 5.89 -27.37 -1.87
N VAL A 13 5.01 -26.38 -1.75
CA VAL A 13 4.83 -25.35 -2.79
C VAL A 13 6.07 -24.47 -2.91
N GLU A 14 6.64 -24.03 -1.78
CA GLU A 14 7.87 -23.26 -1.73
C GLU A 14 9.06 -24.04 -2.32
N GLU A 15 9.21 -25.31 -1.98
CA GLU A 15 10.23 -26.20 -2.54
C GLU A 15 10.09 -26.34 -4.06
N LYS A 16 8.86 -26.56 -4.56
CA LYS A 16 8.58 -26.63 -6.00
C LYS A 16 8.93 -25.32 -6.72
N GLN A 17 8.56 -24.17 -6.15
CA GLN A 17 8.90 -22.87 -6.71
C GLN A 17 10.40 -22.60 -6.72
N ALA A 18 11.10 -22.98 -5.64
CA ALA A 18 12.55 -22.86 -5.56
C ALA A 18 13.25 -23.71 -6.61
N GLU A 19 12.77 -24.94 -6.86
CA GLU A 19 13.32 -25.81 -7.90
C GLU A 19 13.04 -25.25 -9.30
N ILE A 20 11.81 -24.81 -9.60
CA ILE A 20 11.50 -24.15 -10.89
C ILE A 20 12.42 -22.94 -11.09
N ARG A 21 12.58 -22.09 -10.06
CA ARG A 21 13.46 -20.92 -10.14
C ARG A 21 14.89 -21.34 -10.45
N LYS A 22 15.40 -22.37 -9.79
CA LYS A 22 16.75 -22.91 -10.02
C LYS A 22 16.90 -23.50 -11.42
N GLN A 23 15.90 -24.20 -11.94
CA GLN A 23 15.92 -24.76 -13.30
C GLN A 23 15.91 -23.65 -14.37
N VAL A 24 15.11 -22.60 -14.16
CA VAL A 24 14.95 -21.50 -15.13
C VAL A 24 16.13 -20.52 -15.11
N PHE A 25 16.64 -20.16 -13.92
CA PHE A 25 17.63 -19.09 -13.75
C PHE A 25 19.00 -19.60 -13.30
N GLY A 26 19.15 -20.90 -13.06
CA GLY A 26 20.37 -21.48 -12.52
C GLY A 26 20.59 -21.16 -11.03
N PRO A 27 21.78 -21.51 -10.50
CA PRO A 27 22.24 -21.07 -9.20
C PRO A 27 22.35 -19.54 -9.15
N ILE A 28 21.97 -18.93 -8.02
CA ILE A 28 22.17 -17.50 -7.77
C ILE A 28 22.85 -17.32 -6.42
N ASP A 29 23.60 -16.24 -6.27
CA ASP A 29 24.14 -15.82 -4.98
C ASP A 29 22.99 -15.44 -4.04
N PRO A 30 22.83 -16.10 -2.88
CA PRO A 30 21.82 -15.72 -1.89
C PRO A 30 21.96 -14.27 -1.41
N ASN A 31 23.18 -13.70 -1.40
CA ASN A 31 23.40 -12.30 -1.02
C ASN A 31 22.91 -11.32 -2.09
N GLY A 32 22.68 -11.79 -3.32
CA GLY A 32 22.11 -11.00 -4.42
C GLY A 32 20.58 -10.92 -4.38
N VAL A 33 19.92 -11.62 -3.45
CA VAL A 33 18.46 -11.60 -3.29
C VAL A 33 18.10 -10.95 -1.97
N TRP A 34 17.09 -10.09 -2.02
CA TRP A 34 16.60 -9.44 -0.82
C TRP A 34 15.69 -10.38 -0.01
N ASP A 35 16.07 -10.67 1.23
CA ASP A 35 15.28 -11.50 2.16
C ASP A 35 14.86 -10.69 3.40
N ARG A 36 13.54 -10.61 3.63
CA ARG A 36 12.95 -9.93 4.78
C ARG A 36 13.29 -10.53 6.14
N LYS A 37 13.80 -11.76 6.18
CA LYS A 37 14.21 -12.44 7.42
C LYS A 37 15.60 -12.04 7.87
N THR A 38 16.45 -11.58 6.95
CA THR A 38 17.86 -11.25 7.22
C THR A 38 18.16 -9.77 7.08
N ALA A 39 17.49 -9.07 6.18
CA ALA A 39 17.60 -7.62 6.05
C ALA A 39 16.64 -6.87 7.01
N LYS A 40 16.87 -5.57 7.18
CA LYS A 40 16.05 -4.66 7.99
C LYS A 40 15.45 -3.56 7.11
N GLY A 41 14.45 -2.84 7.64
CA GLY A 41 13.83 -1.70 6.94
C GLY A 41 12.68 -2.08 6.00
N PHE A 42 12.02 -3.20 6.26
CA PHE A 42 10.82 -3.62 5.53
C PHE A 42 9.56 -3.22 6.26
N THR A 43 8.53 -2.89 5.49
CA THR A 43 7.15 -2.83 5.97
C THR A 43 6.34 -3.96 5.32
N THR A 44 5.28 -4.38 5.99
CA THR A 44 4.30 -5.31 5.42
C THR A 44 3.28 -4.52 4.63
N ILE A 45 3.13 -4.82 3.34
CA ILE A 45 2.10 -4.22 2.48
C ILE A 45 1.10 -5.28 1.99
N PRO A 46 -0.19 -4.93 1.81
CA PRO A 46 -1.14 -5.81 1.15
C PRO A 46 -0.69 -6.09 -0.29
N ARG A 47 -0.75 -7.35 -0.73
CA ARG A 47 -0.36 -7.72 -2.11
C ARG A 47 -1.23 -7.09 -3.19
N THR A 48 -2.38 -6.54 -2.81
CA THR A 48 -3.29 -5.82 -3.71
C THR A 48 -3.12 -4.30 -3.66
N LEU A 49 -2.14 -3.79 -2.89
CA LEU A 49 -1.88 -2.35 -2.78
C LEU A 49 -1.74 -1.64 -4.15
N PRO A 50 -1.16 -2.26 -5.21
CA PRO A 50 -1.14 -1.64 -6.54
C PRO A 50 -2.55 -1.38 -7.12
N LEU A 51 -3.50 -2.31 -6.92
CA LEU A 51 -4.89 -2.15 -7.38
C LEU A 51 -5.64 -1.12 -6.51
N LEU A 52 -5.41 -1.16 -5.19
CA LEU A 52 -5.94 -0.14 -4.27
C LEU A 52 -5.44 1.26 -4.67
N GLY A 53 -4.14 1.40 -4.97
CA GLY A 53 -3.54 2.65 -5.45
C GLY A 53 -4.15 3.13 -6.76
N SER A 54 -4.38 2.22 -7.73
CA SER A 54 -5.06 2.58 -8.98
C SER A 54 -6.49 3.08 -8.76
N LEU A 55 -7.22 2.51 -7.79
CA LEU A 55 -8.55 2.99 -7.43
C LEU A 55 -8.48 4.36 -6.72
N MET A 56 -7.52 4.55 -5.81
CA MET A 56 -7.27 5.84 -5.15
C MET A 56 -6.98 6.95 -6.17
N ASP A 57 -6.15 6.67 -7.18
CA ASP A 57 -5.81 7.61 -8.25
C ASP A 57 -7.02 7.96 -9.15
N GLY A 58 -7.92 7.00 -9.38
CA GLY A 58 -9.18 7.24 -10.07
C GLY A 58 -10.09 8.18 -9.28
N LEU A 59 -10.28 7.88 -7.98
CA LEU A 59 -11.09 8.64 -7.04
C LEU A 59 -10.55 10.06 -6.80
N SER A 60 -9.23 10.24 -6.84
CA SER A 60 -8.61 11.56 -6.61
C SER A 60 -8.81 12.54 -7.77
N GLY A 61 -9.17 12.03 -8.94
CA GLY A 61 -9.46 12.81 -10.13
C GLY A 61 -8.23 13.08 -11.02
N LYS A 62 -8.51 13.56 -12.24
CA LYS A 62 -7.50 13.73 -13.30
C LYS A 62 -6.33 14.63 -12.85
N GLY A 63 -5.11 14.15 -13.08
CA GLY A 63 -3.87 14.91 -12.81
C GLY A 63 -3.49 15.03 -11.34
N LYS A 64 -4.19 14.34 -10.43
CA LYS A 64 -3.92 14.36 -9.00
C LYS A 64 -3.70 12.95 -8.42
N PRO A 65 -2.80 12.12 -8.98
CA PRO A 65 -2.53 10.80 -8.42
C PRO A 65 -2.03 10.94 -6.97
N VAL A 66 -2.51 10.05 -6.11
CA VAL A 66 -2.25 9.99 -4.66
C VAL A 66 -1.61 8.67 -4.22
N SER A 67 -1.55 7.66 -5.09
CA SER A 67 -1.07 6.31 -4.77
C SER A 67 0.36 6.30 -4.25
N THR A 68 1.28 7.07 -4.84
CA THR A 68 2.68 7.15 -4.38
C THR A 68 2.81 7.85 -3.03
N THR A 69 1.98 8.89 -2.78
CA THR A 69 1.88 9.53 -1.47
C THR A 69 1.39 8.55 -0.42
N TYR A 70 0.32 7.79 -0.72
CA TYR A 70 -0.21 6.79 0.22
C TYR A 70 0.79 5.67 0.49
N LEU A 71 1.48 5.17 -0.54
CA LEU A 71 2.51 4.13 -0.41
C LEU A 71 3.65 4.59 0.51
N GLU A 72 4.15 5.81 0.35
CA GLU A 72 5.19 6.33 1.23
C GLU A 72 4.69 6.52 2.68
N LEU A 73 3.48 7.01 2.87
CA LEU A 73 2.91 7.08 4.23
C LEU A 73 2.82 5.68 4.88
N TRP A 74 2.43 4.66 4.12
CA TRP A 74 2.42 3.27 4.59
C TRP A 74 3.83 2.76 4.93
N CYS A 75 4.83 3.06 4.11
CA CYS A 75 6.23 2.68 4.37
C CYS A 75 6.77 3.30 5.67
N ARG A 76 6.19 4.41 6.12
CA ARG A 76 6.54 5.07 7.38
C ARG A 76 5.64 4.71 8.56
N SER A 77 4.51 4.04 8.33
CA SER A 77 3.57 3.75 9.40
C SER A 77 4.07 2.62 10.30
N ASN A 78 3.68 2.67 11.56
CA ASN A 78 3.74 1.49 12.43
C ASN A 78 2.62 0.49 12.05
N ASP A 79 2.56 -0.64 12.77
CA ASP A 79 1.55 -1.69 12.55
C ASP A 79 0.11 -1.21 12.83
N GLU A 80 -0.06 -0.07 13.50
CA GLU A 80 -1.35 0.57 13.80
C GLU A 80 -1.74 1.63 12.75
N GLY A 81 -0.93 1.83 11.71
CA GLY A 81 -1.20 2.81 10.66
C GLY A 81 -0.90 4.26 11.06
N PHE A 82 -0.17 4.50 12.14
CA PHE A 82 0.19 5.84 12.61
C PHE A 82 1.50 6.33 12.01
N VAL A 83 1.53 7.59 11.58
CA VAL A 83 2.71 8.26 10.98
C VAL A 83 2.89 9.66 11.58
N THR A 84 4.15 10.02 11.86
CA THR A 84 4.54 11.40 12.22
C THR A 84 5.26 12.08 11.06
N LEU A 85 4.71 13.20 10.59
CA LEU A 85 5.22 14.00 9.47
C LEU A 85 6.17 15.11 9.94
N SER A 86 7.22 14.73 10.66
CA SER A 86 8.23 15.68 11.18
C SER A 86 9.19 16.20 10.10
N LYS A 87 9.37 15.46 9.00
CA LYS A 87 10.31 15.79 7.91
C LYS A 87 9.60 15.90 6.54
N GLN A 88 8.60 16.79 6.45
CA GLN A 88 7.73 16.90 5.26
C GLN A 88 8.46 17.02 3.92
N ALA A 89 9.61 17.71 3.86
CA ALA A 89 10.41 17.81 2.63
C ALA A 89 11.00 16.47 2.17
N GLU A 90 11.49 15.67 3.10
CA GLU A 90 12.03 14.32 2.82
C GLU A 90 10.91 13.38 2.38
N ILE A 91 9.75 13.44 3.06
CA ILE A 91 8.58 12.61 2.76
C ILE A 91 8.02 12.96 1.37
N ALA A 92 7.92 14.25 1.05
CA ALA A 92 7.49 14.70 -0.27
C ALA A 92 8.44 14.21 -1.36
N PHE A 93 9.75 14.31 -1.14
CA PHE A 93 10.77 13.81 -2.08
C PHE A 93 10.66 12.29 -2.29
N ALA A 94 10.56 11.51 -1.21
CA ALA A 94 10.39 10.06 -1.27
C ALA A 94 9.07 9.63 -1.94
N SER A 95 8.02 10.45 -1.81
CA SER A 95 6.75 10.28 -2.53
C SER A 95 6.82 10.64 -4.02
N GLY A 96 7.97 11.14 -4.50
CA GLY A 96 8.22 11.53 -5.90
C GLY A 96 8.04 13.01 -6.22
N PHE A 97 7.83 13.88 -5.23
CA PHE A 97 7.63 15.32 -5.42
C PHE A 97 8.92 16.10 -5.16
N SER A 98 9.36 16.89 -6.14
CA SER A 98 10.60 17.66 -6.07
C SER A 98 10.43 19.11 -6.55
N GLY A 99 11.49 19.91 -6.46
CA GLY A 99 11.50 21.32 -6.86
C GLY A 99 10.77 22.25 -5.90
N LEU A 100 10.63 23.52 -6.30
CA LEU A 100 10.10 24.61 -5.47
C LEU A 100 8.67 24.37 -4.94
N ARG A 101 7.89 23.53 -5.64
CA ARG A 101 6.51 23.18 -5.26
C ARG A 101 6.35 21.76 -4.73
N GLY A 102 7.44 21.01 -4.54
CA GLY A 102 7.38 19.59 -4.17
C GLY A 102 6.56 19.37 -2.89
N VAL A 103 6.86 20.13 -1.83
CA VAL A 103 6.16 20.01 -0.54
C VAL A 103 4.71 20.48 -0.61
N SER A 104 4.42 21.58 -1.31
CA SER A 104 3.04 22.08 -1.43
C SER A 104 2.16 21.14 -2.24
N THR A 105 2.64 20.64 -3.38
CA THR A 105 1.92 19.65 -4.19
C THR A 105 1.72 18.33 -3.44
N TRP A 106 2.72 17.88 -2.68
CA TRP A 106 2.57 16.71 -1.82
C TRP A 106 1.49 16.93 -0.75
N LYS A 107 1.46 18.09 -0.08
CA LYS A 107 0.40 18.43 0.89
C LYS A 107 -0.99 18.39 0.27
N GLU A 108 -1.16 18.83 -0.97
CA GLU A 108 -2.43 18.69 -1.70
C GLU A 108 -2.84 17.22 -1.87
N ARG A 109 -1.88 16.31 -2.10
CA ARG A 109 -2.18 14.86 -2.19
C ARG A 109 -2.59 14.28 -0.85
N VAL A 110 -1.92 14.67 0.24
CA VAL A 110 -2.31 14.25 1.58
C VAL A 110 -3.72 14.75 1.93
N ARG A 111 -4.04 16.01 1.61
CA ARG A 111 -5.40 16.54 1.78
C ARG A 111 -6.42 15.80 0.93
N LYS A 112 -6.06 15.41 -0.30
CA LYS A 112 -6.95 14.62 -1.15
C LYS A 112 -7.21 13.22 -0.59
N LEU A 113 -6.20 12.56 -0.01
CA LEU A 113 -6.38 11.29 0.70
C LEU A 113 -7.27 11.44 1.94
N GLU A 114 -7.16 12.57 2.65
CA GLU A 114 -8.02 12.90 3.80
C GLU A 114 -9.48 13.15 3.37
N GLU A 115 -9.71 13.90 2.28
CA GLU A 115 -11.04 14.10 1.68
C GLU A 115 -11.70 12.78 1.28
N LEU A 116 -10.90 11.82 0.78
CA LEU A 116 -11.33 10.47 0.40
C LEU A 116 -11.33 9.49 1.59
N GLN A 117 -11.14 9.97 2.82
CA GLN A 117 -11.19 9.18 4.05
C GLN A 117 -10.17 8.03 4.13
N PHE A 118 -9.13 8.00 3.31
CA PHE A 118 -8.04 7.01 3.42
C PHE A 118 -7.14 7.26 4.63
N LEU A 119 -7.14 8.50 5.11
CA LEU A 119 -6.40 8.91 6.29
C LEU A 119 -7.10 10.08 7.00
N ILE A 120 -6.66 10.38 8.22
CA ILE A 120 -6.97 11.63 8.90
C ILE A 120 -5.68 12.27 9.40
N THR A 121 -5.64 13.61 9.37
CA THR A 121 -4.51 14.39 9.86
C THR A 121 -4.86 15.19 11.12
N ARG A 122 -3.88 15.41 11.99
CA ARG A 122 -3.98 16.31 13.14
C ARG A 122 -2.76 17.25 13.21
N PRO A 123 -2.93 18.47 13.75
CA PRO A 123 -1.82 19.40 13.95
C PRO A 123 -0.86 18.89 15.02
N GLY A 124 0.37 19.41 14.99
CA GLY A 124 1.40 19.12 15.99
C GLY A 124 2.59 20.06 15.85
N VAL A 125 3.75 19.65 16.38
CA VAL A 125 4.95 20.51 16.46
C VAL A 125 5.48 20.99 15.10
N SER A 126 5.16 20.29 14.01
CA SER A 126 5.54 20.68 12.64
C SER A 126 4.39 21.34 11.85
N GLY A 127 3.37 21.86 12.54
CA GLY A 127 2.24 22.59 11.95
C GLY A 127 0.98 21.73 11.74
N ASN A 128 0.09 22.18 10.85
CA ASN A 128 -1.28 21.65 10.68
C ASN A 128 -1.37 20.25 10.05
N LEU A 129 -0.24 19.66 9.67
CA LEU A 129 -0.15 18.36 9.01
C LEU A 129 1.01 17.61 9.64
N HIS A 130 0.77 17.02 10.81
CA HIS A 130 1.84 16.43 11.61
C HIS A 130 1.55 14.98 11.96
N TYR A 131 0.43 14.69 12.62
CA TYR A 131 0.04 13.32 12.92
C TYR A 131 -0.90 12.81 11.84
N VAL A 132 -0.69 11.57 11.38
CA VAL A 132 -1.55 10.90 10.40
C VAL A 132 -1.95 9.54 10.94
N GLN A 133 -3.23 9.22 10.82
CA GLN A 133 -3.76 7.88 10.99
C GLN A 133 -4.22 7.37 9.63
N LEU A 134 -3.66 6.25 9.17
CA LEU A 134 -4.11 5.53 7.98
C LEU A 134 -5.27 4.61 8.35
N TRP A 135 -6.28 4.55 7.48
CA TRP A 135 -7.40 3.61 7.61
C TRP A 135 -7.20 2.41 6.71
N ASN A 136 -7.88 1.30 7.05
CA ASN A 136 -7.89 0.10 6.22
C ASN A 136 -8.43 0.47 4.81
N PRO A 137 -7.57 0.44 3.77
CA PRO A 137 -7.94 0.94 2.44
C PRO A 137 -9.03 0.09 1.78
N TYR A 138 -9.19 -1.18 2.16
CA TYR A 138 -10.26 -2.03 1.63
C TYR A 138 -11.64 -1.52 2.05
N LEU A 139 -11.80 -1.15 3.33
CA LEU A 139 -13.07 -0.64 3.85
C LEU A 139 -13.43 0.70 3.20
N ILE A 140 -12.44 1.56 2.98
CA ILE A 140 -12.63 2.86 2.33
C ILE A 140 -13.00 2.68 0.84
N ILE A 141 -12.35 1.75 0.14
CA ILE A 141 -12.72 1.41 -1.24
C ILE A 141 -14.14 0.85 -1.33
N LYS A 142 -14.53 -0.05 -0.41
CA LYS A 142 -15.90 -0.56 -0.32
C LYS A 142 -16.90 0.58 -0.11
N TYR A 143 -16.59 1.53 0.78
CA TYR A 143 -17.41 2.72 1.01
C TYR A 143 -17.60 3.53 -0.29
N HIS A 144 -16.53 3.84 -1.01
CA HIS A 144 -16.65 4.60 -2.26
C HIS A 144 -17.43 3.87 -3.36
N LYS A 145 -17.28 2.54 -3.43
CA LYS A 145 -18.06 1.67 -4.32
C LYS A 145 -19.55 1.75 -4.01
N THR A 146 -19.94 1.60 -2.74
CA THR A 146 -21.35 1.59 -2.34
C THR A 146 -22.03 2.94 -2.51
N HIS A 147 -21.27 4.03 -2.39
CA HIS A 147 -21.80 5.40 -2.54
C HIS A 147 -21.70 5.95 -3.96
N GLY A 148 -21.20 5.17 -4.93
CA GLY A 148 -21.08 5.61 -6.33
C GLY A 148 -20.21 6.86 -6.49
N THR A 149 -19.10 6.96 -5.74
CA THR A 149 -18.26 8.16 -5.75
C THR A 149 -17.71 8.44 -7.16
N PRO A 150 -17.80 9.67 -7.68
CA PRO A 150 -17.23 10.01 -8.99
C PRO A 150 -15.74 9.66 -9.10
N GLY A 151 -15.35 9.10 -10.24
CA GLY A 151 -13.97 8.64 -10.46
C GLY A 151 -13.68 7.20 -9.98
N PHE A 152 -14.68 6.51 -9.42
CA PHE A 152 -14.55 5.09 -9.10
C PHE A 152 -14.39 4.24 -10.38
N LEU A 153 -13.39 3.36 -10.40
CA LEU A 153 -13.02 2.55 -11.56
C LEU A 153 -13.49 1.10 -11.39
N GLU A 154 -14.60 0.77 -12.04
CA GLU A 154 -15.25 -0.55 -11.92
C GLU A 154 -14.37 -1.72 -12.37
N ASP A 155 -13.64 -1.53 -13.47
CA ASP A 155 -12.72 -2.53 -14.01
C ASP A 155 -11.59 -2.86 -13.01
N ARG A 156 -11.05 -1.84 -12.34
CA ARG A 156 -10.02 -2.00 -11.30
C ARG A 156 -10.58 -2.64 -10.02
N TYR A 157 -11.82 -2.36 -9.67
CA TYR A 157 -12.47 -3.00 -8.52
C TYR A 157 -12.72 -4.49 -8.78
N ASN A 158 -13.19 -4.87 -9.96
CA ASN A 158 -13.35 -6.28 -10.32
C ASN A 158 -12.00 -7.02 -10.28
N ALA A 159 -10.94 -6.43 -10.83
CA ALA A 159 -9.59 -6.98 -10.74
C ALA A 159 -9.10 -7.10 -9.28
N LEU A 160 -9.47 -6.17 -8.40
CA LEU A 160 -9.19 -6.26 -6.96
C LEU A 160 -9.87 -7.49 -6.34
N ILE A 161 -11.16 -7.72 -6.64
CA ILE A 161 -11.90 -8.90 -6.14
C ILE A 161 -11.26 -10.20 -6.62
N GLU A 162 -10.96 -10.31 -7.91
CA GLU A 162 -10.29 -11.49 -8.49
C GLU A 162 -8.94 -11.76 -7.80
N ARG A 163 -8.12 -10.73 -7.65
CA ARG A 163 -6.82 -10.86 -6.98
C ARG A 163 -6.96 -11.23 -5.52
N MET A 164 -7.96 -10.69 -4.82
CA MET A 164 -8.25 -11.04 -3.42
C MET A 164 -8.65 -12.51 -3.28
N MET A 165 -9.51 -13.02 -4.17
CA MET A 165 -9.89 -14.43 -4.19
C MET A 165 -8.67 -15.33 -4.44
N GLU A 166 -7.81 -14.96 -5.39
CA GLU A 166 -6.60 -15.72 -5.73
C GLU A 166 -5.65 -15.88 -4.53
N ILE A 167 -5.47 -14.81 -3.74
CA ILE A 167 -4.56 -14.81 -2.59
C ILE A 167 -5.26 -15.18 -1.26
N GLY A 168 -6.57 -15.41 -1.27
CA GLY A 168 -7.37 -15.73 -0.09
C GLY A 168 -7.58 -14.56 0.88
N ALA A 169 -7.52 -13.31 0.40
CA ALA A 169 -7.77 -12.11 1.18
C ALA A 169 -9.28 -11.89 1.40
N LYS A 170 -9.66 -11.37 2.58
CA LYS A 170 -11.06 -11.16 3.00
C LYS A 170 -11.32 -9.75 3.55
N ASP A 171 -10.37 -8.84 3.35
CA ASP A 171 -10.30 -7.53 4.00
C ASP A 171 -11.45 -6.57 3.62
N LEU A 172 -12.29 -6.92 2.63
CA LEU A 172 -13.52 -6.21 2.30
C LEU A 172 -14.71 -6.56 3.20
N ASP A 173 -14.65 -7.66 3.94
CA ASP A 173 -15.79 -8.17 4.71
C ASP A 173 -15.82 -7.66 6.16
N GLY A 174 -14.75 -7.00 6.63
CA GLY A 174 -14.60 -6.56 8.01
C GLY A 174 -13.76 -7.53 8.84
#